data_AF-A0A9C6WV05-F1
#
_entry.id   AF-A0A9C6WV05-F1
#
_cell.length_a   1.000
_cell.length_b   1.000
_cell.length_c   1.000
_cell.angle_alpha   90.00
_cell.angle_beta   90.00
_cell.angle_gamma   90.00
#
_symmetry.space_group_name_H-M   'P 1'
#
loop_
_entity.id
_entity.type
_entity.pdbx_description
1 polymer ?
#
loop_
_entity_poly.entity_id
_entity_poly.type
_entity_poly.pdbx_seq_one_letter_code
_entity_poly.pdbx_strand_id
1 'polypeptide(L)'
;MARSATQYPKRQNRILSAVVMIDEGQQDGATMVMEFQGRTTSMAIQARVSGYAISVLKKKMANGWDKVSKETKPMEDNSFAPTTNKSQRRNYRWLLLSLYAVLVISCQTIATILGRLYYEKHGKSKWIGTLVQVGGFPILLPYYCISSSTPKDNHNINVLHSEPSTIMLAIIYVTLGIVESLACYLDSMGLAYLPLSTFALVTSSRLVFNAFFSFFLNSMKFTPYILNSLVLLTISTTLTAFQPESAPFSTGNPRRHYVVGVIATIAGSVAYGFYLSLIQLAFVKVLKRNTMRVLIDVTIYGSFISTCITLVGLFGSGEWTKLHEDMEGYEMGKASYLLTLAFTAISWQLFHVGCLGLIFEVSSLFSNAISVLNVPVVPILAVLIFHDKMHGIKAVTLALAIWGIISYFYHTFVDHHDRNSNTISRNSADHLLKSSPLQENNA
;
A
#
# COMPACT_ATOMS: atom_id res chain seq x y z
N MET A 1 -31.07 -39.24 51.93
CA MET A 1 -31.11 -39.73 50.53
C MET A 1 -31.45 -38.53 49.64
N ALA A 2 -30.47 -37.79 49.12
CA ALA A 2 -29.74 -37.99 47.86
C ALA A 2 -30.62 -37.74 46.60
N ARG A 3 -30.48 -36.56 45.97
CA ARG A 3 -29.83 -36.26 44.64
C ARG A 3 -30.85 -36.21 43.48
N SER A 4 -31.14 -35.04 42.89
CA SER A 4 -30.41 -34.30 41.82
C SER A 4 -30.80 -34.71 40.39
N ALA A 5 -31.38 -33.78 39.62
CA ALA A 5 -30.78 -33.18 38.40
C ALA A 5 -31.83 -32.60 37.43
N THR A 6 -31.75 -31.29 37.21
CA THR A 6 -32.29 -30.54 36.07
C THR A 6 -31.47 -30.79 34.80
N GLN A 7 -32.11 -30.97 33.64
CA GLN A 7 -31.40 -31.07 32.35
C GLN A 7 -32.12 -30.31 31.21
N TYR A 8 -31.43 -29.31 30.65
CA TYR A 8 -31.72 -28.57 29.41
C TYR A 8 -31.58 -29.46 28.16
N PRO A 9 -32.27 -29.18 27.03
CA PRO A 9 -31.86 -29.69 25.73
C PRO A 9 -30.94 -28.71 24.97
N LYS A 10 -30.02 -29.32 24.23
CA LYS A 10 -28.80 -28.79 23.60
C LYS A 10 -29.05 -28.11 22.25
N ARG A 11 -28.17 -27.14 21.95
CA ARG A 11 -27.79 -26.66 20.61
C ARG A 11 -27.55 -27.82 19.63
N GLN A 12 -28.05 -27.72 18.41
CA GLN A 12 -27.63 -28.56 17.29
C GLN A 12 -26.81 -27.71 16.29
N ASN A 13 -25.51 -28.01 16.24
CA ASN A 13 -24.58 -27.56 15.21
C ASN A 13 -25.04 -28.07 13.84
N ARG A 14 -25.22 -27.18 12.86
CA ARG A 14 -25.22 -27.56 11.44
C ARG A 14 -23.87 -27.21 10.86
N ILE A 15 -23.02 -28.23 10.73
CA ILE A 15 -21.76 -28.21 9.99
C ILE A 15 -22.13 -28.44 8.52
N LEU A 16 -21.83 -27.48 7.64
CA LEU A 16 -21.79 -27.71 6.20
C LEU A 16 -20.51 -28.52 5.91
N SER A 17 -20.65 -29.74 5.42
CA SER A 17 -19.53 -30.56 4.96
C SER A 17 -19.44 -30.41 3.44
N ALA A 18 -18.36 -29.80 2.94
CA ALA A 18 -18.03 -29.82 1.52
C ALA A 18 -17.14 -31.03 1.26
N VAL A 19 -17.67 -32.03 0.55
CA VAL A 19 -16.90 -33.18 0.07
C VAL A 19 -16.41 -32.84 -1.33
N VAL A 20 -15.09 -32.73 -1.50
CA VAL A 20 -14.44 -32.62 -2.81
C VAL A 20 -14.07 -34.03 -3.25
N MET A 21 -14.80 -34.59 -4.21
CA MET A 21 -14.37 -35.78 -4.95
C MET A 21 -13.61 -35.28 -6.17
N ILE A 22 -12.31 -35.62 -6.25
CA ILE A 22 -11.50 -35.40 -7.45
C ILE A 22 -11.59 -36.70 -8.25
N ASP A 23 -12.25 -36.64 -9.41
CA ASP A 23 -12.16 -37.69 -10.41
C ASP A 23 -11.00 -37.35 -11.36
N GLU A 24 -9.99 -38.21 -11.41
CA GLU A 24 -8.82 -38.07 -12.27
C GLU A 24 -9.20 -38.48 -13.69
N GLY A 25 -9.61 -37.51 -14.52
CA GLY A 25 -9.65 -37.72 -15.96
C GLY A 25 -10.62 -36.85 -16.73
N GLN A 26 -10.38 -35.54 -16.82
CA GLN A 26 -10.60 -34.73 -18.03
C GLN A 26 -10.13 -33.29 -17.75
N GLN A 27 -9.19 -32.77 -18.54
CA GLN A 27 -8.86 -31.34 -18.55
C GLN A 27 -10.04 -30.55 -19.12
N ASP A 28 -10.82 -29.90 -18.25
CA ASP A 28 -11.40 -28.55 -18.43
C ASP A 28 -12.50 -28.30 -17.38
N GLY A 29 -12.32 -27.26 -16.56
CA GLY A 29 -13.40 -26.59 -15.81
C GLY A 29 -13.95 -27.30 -14.56
N ALA A 30 -13.45 -26.94 -13.37
CA ALA A 30 -14.13 -27.25 -12.12
C ALA A 30 -15.42 -26.42 -11.99
N THR A 31 -16.58 -27.07 -12.11
CA THR A 31 -17.90 -26.43 -11.93
C THR A 31 -18.38 -26.69 -10.50
N MET A 32 -18.42 -25.65 -9.67
CA MET A 32 -19.01 -25.71 -8.33
C MET A 32 -20.52 -25.54 -8.43
N VAL A 33 -21.28 -26.62 -8.26
CA VAL A 33 -22.75 -26.56 -8.19
C VAL A 33 -23.16 -26.37 -6.74
N MET A 34 -23.62 -25.15 -6.39
CA MET A 34 -24.36 -24.92 -5.15
C MET A 34 -25.86 -25.01 -5.46
N GLU A 35 -26.50 -26.05 -4.96
CA GLU A 35 -27.95 -26.23 -5.09
C GLU A 35 -28.67 -25.30 -4.10
N PHE A 36 -29.15 -24.15 -4.60
CA PHE A 36 -30.07 -23.29 -3.87
C PHE A 36 -31.51 -23.62 -4.27
N GLN A 37 -32.28 -24.07 -3.29
CA GLN A 37 -33.69 -24.38 -3.43
C GLN A 37 -34.48 -23.09 -3.77
N GLY A 38 -34.92 -22.98 -5.02
CA GLY A 38 -36.04 -22.11 -5.42
C GLY A 38 -35.69 -20.82 -6.19
N ARG A 39 -36.08 -20.82 -7.47
CA ARG A 39 -36.26 -19.70 -8.45
C ARG A 39 -35.11 -19.45 -9.42
N THR A 40 -35.14 -20.19 -10.52
CA THR A 40 -34.48 -19.91 -11.80
C THR A 40 -35.35 -18.99 -12.66
N THR A 41 -34.88 -17.77 -12.95
CA THR A 41 -35.15 -17.01 -14.19
C THR A 41 -34.43 -15.66 -14.14
N SER A 42 -33.30 -15.56 -14.87
CA SER A 42 -32.60 -14.34 -15.34
C SER A 42 -31.08 -14.44 -15.19
N MET A 43 -30.42 -15.31 -15.97
CA MET A 43 -28.96 -15.32 -16.06
C MET A 43 -28.40 -15.67 -17.46
N ALA A 44 -29.26 -15.86 -18.47
CA ALA A 44 -28.80 -16.24 -19.81
C ALA A 44 -28.47 -15.04 -20.72
N ILE A 45 -29.09 -13.87 -20.51
CA ILE A 45 -28.89 -12.70 -21.39
C ILE A 45 -27.65 -11.87 -20.98
N GLN A 46 -27.30 -11.85 -19.69
CA GLN A 46 -26.16 -11.08 -19.17
C GLN A 46 -24.80 -11.74 -19.50
N ALA A 47 -24.76 -13.07 -19.66
CA ALA A 47 -23.55 -13.80 -20.05
C ALA A 47 -23.14 -13.59 -21.52
N ARG A 48 -24.11 -13.40 -22.44
CA ARG A 48 -23.82 -13.16 -23.86
C ARG A 48 -23.29 -11.75 -24.15
N VAL A 49 -23.74 -10.74 -23.40
CA VAL A 49 -23.27 -9.35 -23.56
C VAL A 49 -21.82 -9.19 -23.07
N SER A 50 -21.43 -9.94 -22.03
CA SER A 50 -20.05 -9.96 -21.52
C SER A 50 -19.05 -10.55 -22.54
N GLY A 51 -19.40 -11.67 -23.19
CA GLY A 51 -18.53 -12.29 -24.20
C GLY A 51 -18.28 -11.41 -25.44
N TYR A 52 -19.31 -10.69 -25.90
CA TYR A 52 -19.18 -9.80 -27.06
C TYR A 52 -18.32 -8.58 -26.75
N ALA A 53 -18.53 -7.95 -25.57
CA ALA A 53 -17.73 -6.81 -25.13
C ALA A 53 -16.25 -7.15 -24.95
N ILE A 54 -15.94 -8.34 -24.42
CA ILE A 54 -14.57 -8.84 -24.28
C ILE A 54 -13.93 -9.07 -25.65
N SER A 55 -14.67 -9.61 -26.64
CA SER A 55 -14.15 -9.81 -27.99
C SER A 55 -13.83 -8.49 -28.72
N VAL A 56 -14.69 -7.48 -28.55
CA VAL A 56 -14.51 -6.14 -29.14
C VAL A 56 -13.32 -5.42 -28.49
N LEU A 57 -13.16 -5.54 -27.16
CA LEU A 57 -12.01 -5.01 -26.44
C LEU A 57 -10.70 -5.69 -26.85
N LYS A 58 -10.70 -7.01 -27.04
CA LYS A 58 -9.52 -7.77 -27.51
C LYS A 58 -9.11 -7.33 -28.92
N LYS A 59 -10.08 -7.10 -29.81
CA LYS A 59 -9.84 -6.65 -31.19
C LYS A 59 -9.38 -5.18 -31.26
N LYS A 60 -9.94 -4.28 -30.43
CA LYS A 60 -9.44 -2.90 -30.30
C LYS A 60 -8.02 -2.83 -29.72
N MET A 61 -7.68 -3.71 -28.77
CA MET A 61 -6.34 -3.79 -28.19
C MET A 61 -5.31 -4.34 -29.19
N ALA A 62 -5.67 -5.32 -30.03
CA ALA A 62 -4.78 -5.83 -31.08
C ALA A 62 -4.45 -4.75 -32.14
N ASN A 63 -5.47 -4.03 -32.62
CA ASN A 63 -5.28 -2.96 -33.61
C ASN A 63 -4.50 -1.75 -33.06
N GLY A 64 -4.58 -1.48 -31.75
CA GLY A 64 -3.76 -0.47 -31.09
C GLY A 64 -2.29 -0.86 -30.97
N TRP A 65 -2.00 -2.16 -30.88
CA TRP A 65 -0.65 -2.68 -30.73
C TRP A 65 0.16 -2.61 -32.03
N ASP A 66 -0.47 -2.89 -33.17
CA ASP A 66 0.17 -2.81 -34.50
C ASP A 66 0.48 -1.36 -34.93
N LYS A 67 -0.24 -0.38 -34.37
CA LYS A 67 0.00 1.04 -34.65
C LYS A 67 1.16 1.59 -33.81
N VAL A 68 1.33 1.11 -32.57
CA VAL A 68 2.43 1.50 -31.67
C VAL A 68 3.74 0.80 -32.04
N SER A 69 3.71 -0.45 -32.51
CA SER A 69 4.91 -1.21 -32.91
C SER A 69 5.62 -0.62 -34.14
N LYS A 70 4.92 0.16 -34.97
CA LYS A 70 5.52 0.86 -36.12
C LYS A 70 6.17 2.20 -35.78
N GLU A 71 5.83 2.83 -34.66
CA GLU A 71 6.41 4.13 -34.25
C GLU A 71 7.64 4.01 -33.32
N THR A 72 7.89 2.85 -32.73
CA THR A 72 9.08 2.61 -31.89
C THR A 72 10.02 1.59 -32.54
N LYS A 73 10.86 2.05 -33.49
CA LYS A 73 12.16 1.41 -33.74
C LYS A 73 13.20 2.04 -32.81
N PRO A 74 13.99 1.27 -32.05
CA PRO A 74 15.15 1.80 -31.34
C PRO A 74 16.23 2.20 -32.36
N MET A 75 16.84 3.38 -32.15
CA MET A 75 18.04 3.80 -32.85
C MET A 75 19.20 2.88 -32.42
N GLU A 76 19.85 2.20 -33.37
CA GLU A 76 21.09 1.46 -33.13
C GLU A 76 22.19 2.46 -32.75
N ASP A 77 22.64 2.43 -31.49
CA ASP A 77 23.80 3.16 -31.01
C ASP A 77 25.02 2.23 -31.08
N ASN A 78 25.79 2.38 -32.17
CA ASN A 78 27.12 1.79 -32.30
C ASN A 78 28.10 2.62 -31.46
N SER A 79 28.21 2.33 -30.17
CA SER A 79 29.32 2.79 -29.34
C SER A 79 29.82 1.68 -28.41
N PHE A 80 31.03 1.21 -28.72
CA PHE A 80 31.81 0.30 -27.88
C PHE A 80 32.24 1.02 -26.60
N ALA A 81 31.64 0.69 -25.45
CA ALA A 81 32.13 1.05 -24.12
C ALA A 81 31.98 -0.14 -23.15
N PRO A 82 32.92 -0.34 -22.20
CA PRO A 82 33.14 -1.62 -21.55
C PRO A 82 32.02 -2.02 -20.58
N THR A 83 31.75 -3.32 -20.55
CA THR A 83 30.64 -4.01 -19.88
C THR A 83 30.67 -3.97 -18.33
N THR A 84 31.68 -3.36 -17.71
CA THR A 84 31.89 -3.32 -16.25
C THR A 84 30.93 -2.38 -15.50
N ASN A 85 30.35 -1.36 -16.16
CA ASN A 85 29.51 -0.35 -15.50
C ASN A 85 28.03 -0.75 -15.30
N LYS A 86 27.51 -1.75 -16.03
CA LYS A 86 26.09 -2.14 -15.96
C LYS A 86 25.77 -3.01 -14.74
N SER A 87 26.67 -3.89 -14.32
CA SER A 87 26.46 -4.77 -13.15
C SER A 87 26.52 -4.00 -11.83
N GLN A 88 27.46 -3.05 -11.70
CA GLN A 88 27.62 -2.23 -10.50
C GLN A 88 26.43 -1.28 -10.26
N ARG A 89 25.91 -0.64 -11.31
CA ARG A 89 24.67 0.18 -11.23
C ARG A 89 23.45 -0.65 -10.85
N ARG A 90 23.35 -1.89 -11.36
CA ARG A 90 22.27 -2.82 -10.99
C ARG A 90 22.35 -3.20 -9.51
N ASN A 91 23.54 -3.51 -9.00
CA ASN A 91 23.73 -3.88 -7.60
C ASN A 91 23.41 -2.72 -6.65
N TYR A 92 23.83 -1.49 -7.00
CA TYR A 92 23.50 -0.29 -6.24
C TYR A 92 21.98 -0.05 -6.16
N ARG A 93 21.26 -0.21 -7.28
CA ARG A 93 19.79 -0.07 -7.30
C ARG A 93 19.09 -1.09 -6.41
N TRP A 94 19.52 -2.35 -6.41
CA TRP A 94 18.95 -3.37 -5.53
C TRP A 94 19.27 -3.12 -4.06
N LEU A 95 20.47 -2.63 -3.73
CA LEU A 95 20.80 -2.19 -2.37
C LEU A 95 19.92 -1.03 -1.91
N LEU A 96 19.69 -0.05 -2.79
CA LEU A 96 18.83 1.10 -2.49
C LEU A 96 17.36 0.68 -2.28
N LEU A 97 16.84 -0.20 -3.14
CA LEU A 97 15.50 -0.79 -2.98
C LEU A 97 15.37 -1.56 -1.66
N SER A 98 16.38 -2.34 -1.30
CA SER A 98 16.43 -3.07 -0.03
C SER A 98 16.43 -2.11 1.15
N LEU A 99 17.24 -1.05 1.09
CA LEU A 99 17.28 -0.01 2.12
C LEU A 99 15.91 0.66 2.31
N TYR A 100 15.24 1.05 1.22
CA TYR A 100 13.90 1.63 1.31
C TYR A 100 12.88 0.63 1.87
N ALA A 101 12.94 -0.64 1.48
CA ALA A 101 12.06 -1.66 2.03
C ALA A 101 12.27 -1.87 3.54
N VAL A 102 13.54 -1.91 4.00
CA VAL A 102 13.88 -2.01 5.43
C VAL A 102 13.37 -0.79 6.20
N LEU A 103 13.54 0.42 5.66
CA LEU A 103 13.00 1.64 6.27
C LEU A 103 11.48 1.58 6.39
N VAL A 104 10.78 1.16 5.32
CA VAL A 104 9.32 1.01 5.34
C VAL A 104 8.86 0.02 6.42
N ILE A 105 9.45 -1.17 6.46
CA ILE A 105 9.02 -2.23 7.39
C ILE A 105 9.32 -1.85 8.84
N SER A 106 10.56 -1.47 9.12
CA SER A 106 11.01 -1.17 10.49
C SER A 106 10.38 0.10 11.05
N CYS A 107 10.41 1.21 10.30
CA CYS A 107 9.92 2.50 10.79
C CYS A 107 8.40 2.52 10.93
N GLN A 108 7.64 1.89 10.02
CA GLN A 108 6.18 1.76 10.19
C GLN A 108 5.84 0.98 11.46
N THR A 109 6.55 -0.11 11.73
CA THR A 109 6.31 -0.93 12.93
C THR A 109 6.59 -0.13 14.20
N ILE A 110 7.75 0.54 14.26
CA ILE A 110 8.12 1.38 15.40
C ILE A 110 7.10 2.51 15.60
N ALA A 111 6.75 3.23 14.53
CA ALA A 111 5.84 4.37 14.58
C ALA A 111 4.41 3.97 14.98
N THR A 112 3.90 2.84 14.50
CA THR A 112 2.57 2.34 14.88
C THR A 112 2.50 1.86 16.32
N ILE A 113 3.56 1.19 16.82
CA ILE A 113 3.65 0.79 18.24
C ILE A 113 3.73 2.02 19.15
N LEU A 114 4.60 2.99 18.84
CA LEU A 114 4.70 4.23 19.63
C LEU A 114 3.42 5.05 19.57
N GLY A 115 2.78 5.14 18.41
CA GLY A 115 1.48 5.79 18.25
C GLY A 115 0.39 5.12 19.09
N ARG A 116 0.40 3.78 19.20
CA ARG A 116 -0.50 3.06 20.10
C ARG A 116 -0.16 3.32 21.57
N LEU A 117 1.12 3.27 21.93
CA LEU A 117 1.61 3.51 23.28
C LEU A 117 1.17 4.89 23.80
N TYR A 118 1.20 5.91 22.94
CA TYR A 118 0.71 7.25 23.25
C TYR A 118 -0.75 7.22 23.75
N TYR A 119 -1.66 6.58 23.01
CA TYR A 119 -3.06 6.49 23.41
C TYR A 119 -3.29 5.57 24.60
N GLU A 120 -2.49 4.50 24.73
CA GLU A 120 -2.60 3.54 25.84
C GLU A 120 -2.18 4.14 27.17
N LYS A 121 -1.18 5.02 27.16
CA LYS A 121 -0.68 5.75 28.34
C LYS A 121 -1.40 7.07 28.59
N HIS A 122 -2.67 7.14 28.17
CA HIS A 122 -3.61 8.23 28.38
C HIS A 122 -3.33 9.53 27.59
N GLY A 123 -2.60 9.48 26.49
CA GLY A 123 -2.57 10.59 25.53
C GLY A 123 -3.94 10.77 24.85
N LYS A 124 -4.50 11.98 24.90
CA LYS A 124 -5.89 12.25 24.48
C LYS A 124 -6.00 12.96 23.15
N SER A 125 -4.97 13.72 22.74
CA SER A 125 -5.06 14.56 21.55
C SER A 125 -4.91 13.74 20.28
N LYS A 126 -5.96 13.74 19.45
CA LYS A 126 -5.91 13.10 18.13
C LYS A 126 -5.08 13.93 17.17
N TRP A 127 -5.23 15.26 17.25
CA TRP A 127 -4.49 16.18 16.40
C TRP A 127 -2.98 16.15 16.68
N ILE A 128 -2.54 15.92 17.91
CA ILE A 128 -1.11 15.64 18.17
C ILE A 128 -0.67 14.31 17.58
N GLY A 129 -1.48 13.25 17.71
CA GLY A 129 -1.22 11.97 17.04
C GLY A 129 -1.15 12.10 15.51
N THR A 130 -1.88 13.05 14.93
CA THR A 130 -1.82 13.38 13.50
C THR A 130 -0.57 14.20 13.19
N LEU A 131 -0.26 15.19 14.03
CA LEU A 131 0.88 16.08 13.85
C LEU A 131 2.19 15.32 13.83
N VAL A 132 2.37 14.33 14.70
CA VAL A 132 3.59 13.51 14.70
C VAL A 132 3.72 12.65 13.46
N GLN A 133 2.65 12.35 12.71
CA GLN A 133 2.79 11.58 11.46
C GLN A 133 3.40 12.42 10.33
N VAL A 134 3.21 13.75 10.35
CA VAL A 134 3.53 14.64 9.21
C VAL A 134 4.54 15.73 9.56
N GLY A 135 4.71 16.04 10.85
CA GLY A 135 5.59 17.10 11.36
C GLY A 135 7.06 16.73 11.44
N GLY A 136 7.45 15.52 11.02
CA GLY A 136 8.84 15.05 11.02
C GLY A 136 9.70 15.58 9.88
N PHE A 137 9.11 16.25 8.88
CA PHE A 137 9.78 16.71 7.66
C PHE A 137 11.04 17.57 7.86
N PRO A 138 11.21 18.38 8.94
CA PRO A 138 12.41 19.18 9.11
C PRO A 138 13.70 18.36 9.16
N ILE A 139 13.64 17.07 9.51
CA ILE A 139 14.81 16.17 9.51
C ILE A 139 15.42 16.00 8.10
N LEU A 140 14.69 16.33 7.05
CA LEU A 140 15.15 16.25 5.66
C LEU A 140 15.83 17.54 5.18
N LEU A 141 15.71 18.65 5.91
CA LEU A 141 16.32 19.93 5.53
C LEU A 141 17.86 19.90 5.45
N PRO A 142 18.60 19.18 6.31
CA PRO A 142 20.05 19.06 6.18
C PRO A 142 20.53 18.55 4.81
N TYR A 143 19.70 17.77 4.10
CA TYR A 143 20.01 17.32 2.74
C TYR A 143 20.24 18.50 1.77
N TYR A 144 19.48 19.59 1.90
CA TYR A 144 19.66 20.78 1.06
C TYR A 144 20.94 21.54 1.40
N CYS A 145 21.30 21.61 2.67
CA CYS A 145 22.53 22.26 3.11
C CYS A 145 23.77 21.55 2.55
N ILE A 146 23.76 20.21 2.51
CA ILE A 146 24.88 19.41 2.00
C ILE A 146 24.88 19.38 0.46
N SER A 147 23.72 19.22 -0.17
CA SER A 147 23.60 19.17 -1.63
C SER A 147 23.85 20.52 -2.31
N SER A 148 23.75 21.64 -1.59
CA SER A 148 24.10 22.97 -2.13
C SER A 148 25.62 23.19 -2.25
N SER A 149 26.44 22.35 -1.63
CA SER A 149 27.90 22.49 -1.58
C SER A 149 28.63 21.79 -2.73
N THR A 150 27.93 21.07 -3.62
CA THR A 150 28.53 20.55 -4.85
C THR A 150 28.66 21.67 -5.88
N PRO A 151 29.85 21.92 -6.46
CA PRO A 151 30.04 22.92 -7.50
C PRO A 151 29.07 22.67 -8.65
N LYS A 152 28.39 23.73 -9.10
CA LYS A 152 27.58 23.68 -10.32
C LYS A 152 28.54 23.57 -11.49
N ASP A 153 28.75 22.37 -12.01
CA ASP A 153 29.34 22.23 -13.34
C ASP A 153 28.35 22.82 -14.35
N ASN A 154 28.70 24.01 -14.85
CA ASN A 154 28.05 24.67 -15.97
C ASN A 154 28.25 23.84 -17.24
N HIS A 155 27.45 22.80 -17.44
CA HIS A 155 27.25 22.25 -18.78
C HIS A 155 25.89 22.68 -19.32
N ASN A 156 25.95 23.77 -20.11
CA ASN A 156 24.89 24.17 -21.03
C ASN A 156 24.60 23.03 -21.99
N ILE A 157 23.55 22.24 -21.72
CA ILE A 157 22.83 21.51 -22.75
C ILE A 157 21.37 21.94 -22.61
N ASN A 158 20.96 22.82 -23.53
CA ASN A 158 19.58 23.22 -23.74
C ASN A 158 18.77 22.00 -24.21
N VAL A 159 18.36 21.14 -23.28
CA VAL A 159 17.20 20.28 -23.50
C VAL A 159 16.00 21.07 -23.01
N LEU A 160 15.17 21.52 -23.94
CA LEU A 160 13.88 22.17 -23.69
C LEU A 160 12.92 21.16 -23.02
N HIS A 161 13.19 20.82 -21.77
CA HIS A 161 12.20 20.21 -20.91
C HIS A 161 11.39 21.34 -20.29
N SER A 162 10.15 21.49 -20.76
CA SER A 162 9.18 22.37 -20.12
C SER A 162 9.04 21.96 -18.66
N GLU A 163 9.65 22.73 -17.75
CA GLU A 163 9.46 22.53 -16.33
C GLU A 163 7.96 22.66 -16.01
N PRO A 164 7.42 21.83 -15.11
CA PRO A 164 6.03 21.98 -14.70
C PRO A 164 5.81 23.37 -14.14
N SER A 165 4.74 24.04 -14.58
CA SER A 165 4.37 25.37 -14.09
C SER A 165 4.30 25.38 -12.56
N THR A 166 4.78 26.46 -11.94
CA THR A 166 4.75 26.66 -10.48
C THR A 166 3.34 26.50 -9.90
N ILE A 167 2.32 26.93 -10.63
CA ILE A 167 0.90 26.77 -10.25
C ILE A 167 0.52 25.28 -10.22
N MET A 168 0.97 24.50 -11.21
CA MET A 168 0.71 23.06 -11.26
C MET A 168 1.39 22.33 -10.09
N LEU A 169 2.63 22.70 -9.76
CA LEU A 169 3.35 22.17 -8.59
C LEU A 169 2.63 22.50 -7.29
N ALA A 170 2.16 23.74 -7.13
CA ALA A 170 1.39 24.16 -5.97
C ALA A 170 0.09 23.33 -5.83
N ILE A 171 -0.65 23.14 -6.92
CA ILE A 171 -1.87 22.29 -6.93
C ILE A 171 -1.54 20.86 -6.49
N ILE A 172 -0.45 20.28 -6.99
CA ILE A 172 -0.03 18.92 -6.61
C ILE A 172 0.29 18.85 -5.12
N TYR A 173 1.15 19.72 -4.61
CA TYR A 173 1.56 19.69 -3.21
C TYR A 173 0.40 19.96 -2.26
N VAL A 174 -0.49 20.90 -2.61
CA VAL A 174 -1.70 21.16 -1.84
C VAL A 174 -2.62 19.95 -1.83
N THR A 175 -2.86 19.33 -2.98
CA THR A 175 -3.71 18.13 -3.08
C THR A 175 -3.12 16.97 -2.27
N LEU A 176 -1.81 16.72 -2.40
CA LEU A 176 -1.13 15.67 -1.65
C LEU A 176 -1.19 15.92 -0.13
N GLY A 177 -0.91 17.14 0.32
CA GLY A 177 -0.96 17.50 1.75
C GLY A 177 -2.37 17.42 2.36
N ILE A 178 -3.41 17.77 1.60
CA ILE A 178 -4.81 17.62 2.04
C ILE A 178 -5.17 16.15 2.23
N VAL A 179 -4.84 15.30 1.25
CA VAL A 179 -5.18 13.86 1.33
C VAL A 179 -4.35 13.18 2.41
N GLU A 180 -3.06 13.53 2.55
CA GLU A 180 -2.17 13.02 3.59
C GLU A 180 -2.67 13.37 5.00
N SER A 181 -2.95 14.66 5.27
CA SER A 181 -3.46 15.09 6.58
C SER A 181 -4.80 14.42 6.94
N LEU A 182 -5.69 14.25 5.97
CA LEU A 182 -6.94 13.52 6.17
C LEU A 182 -6.69 12.04 6.53
N ALA A 183 -5.80 11.36 5.79
CA ALA A 183 -5.43 9.98 6.07
C ALA A 183 -4.82 9.84 7.48
N CYS A 184 -3.88 10.71 7.83
CA CYS A 184 -3.22 10.71 9.14
C CYS A 184 -4.19 10.98 10.29
N TYR A 185 -5.17 11.87 10.10
CA TYR A 185 -6.19 12.15 11.12
C TYR A 185 -7.10 10.94 11.37
N LEU A 186 -7.54 10.29 10.28
CA LEU A 186 -8.35 9.07 10.35
C LEU A 186 -7.57 7.91 10.99
N ASP A 187 -6.27 7.81 10.73
CA ASP A 187 -5.38 6.84 11.37
C ASP A 187 -5.19 7.12 12.87
N SER A 188 -5.03 8.38 13.27
CA SER A 188 -5.01 8.77 14.69
C SER A 188 -6.31 8.38 15.41
N MET A 189 -7.46 8.58 14.75
CA MET A 189 -8.75 8.11 15.28
C MET A 189 -8.82 6.57 15.38
N GLY A 190 -8.30 5.87 14.37
CA GLY A 190 -8.21 4.41 14.37
C GLY A 190 -7.37 3.89 15.53
N LEU A 191 -6.15 4.41 15.70
CA LEU A 191 -5.23 4.04 16.78
C LEU A 191 -5.77 4.40 18.17
N ALA A 192 -6.52 5.49 18.30
CA ALA A 192 -7.13 5.89 19.57
C ALA A 192 -8.27 4.95 20.01
N TYR A 193 -9.02 4.37 19.06
CA TYR A 193 -10.25 3.63 19.36
C TYR A 193 -10.18 2.11 19.14
N LEU A 194 -9.21 1.63 18.35
CA LEU A 194 -9.05 0.21 18.05
C LEU A 194 -7.83 -0.38 18.74
N PRO A 195 -7.89 -1.66 19.17
CA PRO A 195 -6.71 -2.45 19.47
C PRO A 195 -5.75 -2.47 18.28
N LEU A 196 -4.44 -2.49 18.55
CA LEU A 196 -3.42 -2.34 17.52
C LEU A 196 -3.47 -3.48 16.49
N SER A 197 -3.79 -4.70 16.93
CA SER A 197 -4.02 -5.86 16.04
C SER A 197 -5.16 -5.62 15.04
N THR A 198 -6.29 -5.08 15.52
CA THR A 198 -7.46 -4.76 14.69
C THR A 198 -7.15 -3.64 13.72
N PHE A 199 -6.47 -2.58 14.19
CA PHE A 199 -6.02 -1.48 13.35
C PHE A 199 -5.12 -1.97 12.19
N ALA A 200 -4.10 -2.79 12.49
CA ALA A 200 -3.19 -3.34 11.48
C ALA A 200 -3.92 -4.19 10.42
N LEU A 201 -4.88 -5.02 10.84
CA LEU A 201 -5.66 -5.86 9.93
C LEU A 201 -6.56 -5.02 9.02
N VAL A 202 -7.29 -4.04 9.57
CA VAL A 202 -8.18 -3.17 8.76
C VAL A 202 -7.37 -2.31 7.79
N THR A 203 -6.23 -1.79 8.22
CA THR A 203 -5.35 -0.97 7.36
C THR A 203 -4.70 -1.74 6.21
N SER A 204 -4.65 -3.08 6.26
CA SER A 204 -4.22 -3.90 5.13
C SER A 204 -5.07 -3.70 3.86
N SER A 205 -6.33 -3.27 4.02
CA SER A 205 -7.24 -2.93 2.92
C SER A 205 -6.73 -1.76 2.06
N ARG A 206 -5.75 -0.99 2.53
CA ARG A 206 -5.04 0.04 1.73
C ARG A 206 -4.50 -0.52 0.42
N LEU A 207 -4.07 -1.77 0.39
CA LEU A 207 -3.60 -2.40 -0.84
C LEU A 207 -4.71 -2.49 -1.89
N VAL A 208 -5.93 -2.84 -1.46
CA VAL A 208 -7.12 -2.94 -2.31
C VAL A 208 -7.48 -1.57 -2.88
N PHE A 209 -7.56 -0.55 -2.04
CA PHE A 209 -7.90 0.80 -2.49
C PHE A 209 -6.82 1.41 -3.38
N ASN A 210 -5.54 1.21 -3.05
CA ASN A 210 -4.46 1.67 -3.92
C ASN A 210 -4.50 0.98 -5.29
N ALA A 211 -4.77 -0.33 -5.33
CA ALA A 211 -4.89 -1.06 -6.59
C ALA A 211 -6.05 -0.53 -7.43
N PHE A 212 -7.21 -0.31 -6.80
CA PHE A 212 -8.37 0.32 -7.41
C PHE A 212 -8.01 1.69 -8.02
N PHE A 213 -7.46 2.63 -7.24
CA PHE A 213 -7.11 3.95 -7.74
C PHE A 213 -5.99 3.93 -8.80
N SER A 214 -5.01 3.03 -8.65
CA SER A 214 -3.92 2.87 -9.62
C SER A 214 -4.41 2.37 -10.98
N PHE A 215 -5.48 1.56 -11.02
CA PHE A 215 -6.11 1.18 -12.27
C PHE A 215 -6.70 2.38 -13.01
N PHE A 216 -7.44 3.25 -12.30
CA PHE A 216 -8.08 4.41 -12.92
C PHE A 216 -7.09 5.55 -13.24
N LEU A 217 -6.21 5.90 -12.31
CA LEU A 217 -5.35 7.09 -12.40
C LEU A 217 -4.05 6.80 -13.16
N ASN A 218 -3.45 5.64 -12.87
CA ASN A 218 -2.14 5.24 -13.38
C ASN A 218 -2.24 4.23 -14.54
N SER A 219 -3.46 3.91 -15.01
CA SER A 219 -3.74 3.00 -16.13
C SER A 219 -3.08 1.63 -15.98
N MET A 220 -3.00 1.15 -14.74
CA MET A 220 -2.40 -0.15 -14.44
C MET A 220 -3.26 -1.30 -14.96
N LYS A 221 -2.64 -2.35 -15.49
CA LYS A 221 -3.36 -3.55 -15.93
C LYS A 221 -3.51 -4.54 -14.76
N PHE A 222 -4.74 -4.91 -14.42
CA PHE A 222 -5.00 -5.97 -13.45
C PHE A 222 -4.77 -7.36 -14.04
N THR A 223 -3.93 -8.16 -13.39
CA THR A 223 -3.87 -9.60 -13.59
C THR A 223 -4.91 -10.30 -12.69
N PRO A 224 -5.45 -11.47 -13.10
CA PRO A 224 -6.40 -12.26 -12.29
C PRO A 224 -5.90 -12.55 -10.86
N TYR A 225 -4.59 -12.64 -10.68
CA TYR A 225 -3.97 -12.92 -9.39
C TYR A 225 -3.89 -11.69 -8.47
N ILE A 226 -3.70 -10.48 -9.00
CA ILE A 226 -3.88 -9.25 -8.21
C ILE A 226 -5.32 -9.23 -7.69
N LEU A 227 -6.31 -9.52 -8.54
CA LEU A 227 -7.71 -9.62 -8.12
C LEU A 227 -7.92 -10.66 -7.01
N ASN A 228 -7.27 -11.83 -7.10
CA ASN A 228 -7.35 -12.86 -6.05
C ASN A 228 -6.79 -12.36 -4.70
N SER A 229 -5.61 -11.74 -4.69
CA SER A 229 -5.05 -11.12 -3.48
C SER A 229 -5.97 -10.03 -2.91
N LEU A 230 -6.59 -9.22 -3.76
CA LEU A 230 -7.53 -8.18 -3.33
C LEU A 230 -8.77 -8.77 -2.68
N VAL A 231 -9.33 -9.85 -3.23
CA VAL A 231 -10.49 -10.56 -2.64
C VAL A 231 -10.12 -11.10 -1.26
N LEU A 232 -8.97 -11.75 -1.10
CA LEU A 232 -8.53 -12.32 0.18
C LEU A 232 -8.31 -11.24 1.26
N LEU A 233 -7.69 -10.11 0.91
CA LEU A 233 -7.52 -8.98 1.84
C LEU A 233 -8.86 -8.33 2.20
N THR A 234 -9.79 -8.26 1.25
CA THR A 234 -11.15 -7.74 1.51
C THR A 234 -11.91 -8.66 2.47
N ILE A 235 -11.83 -9.98 2.30
CA ILE A 235 -12.45 -10.95 3.22
C ILE A 235 -11.81 -10.83 4.62
N SER A 236 -10.48 -10.76 4.70
CA SER A 236 -9.76 -10.61 5.98
C SER A 236 -10.22 -9.36 6.75
N THR A 237 -10.21 -8.20 6.09
CA THR A 237 -10.59 -6.92 6.71
C THR A 237 -12.06 -6.86 7.10
N THR A 238 -12.95 -7.40 6.26
CA THR A 238 -14.40 -7.47 6.53
C THR A 238 -14.67 -8.34 7.75
N LEU A 239 -14.02 -9.51 7.84
CA LEU A 239 -14.18 -10.42 8.95
C LEU A 239 -13.66 -9.81 10.27
N THR A 240 -12.57 -9.04 10.22
CA THR A 240 -12.08 -8.29 11.38
C THR A 240 -13.04 -7.18 11.81
N ALA A 241 -13.59 -6.41 10.87
CA ALA A 241 -14.48 -5.28 11.15
C ALA A 241 -15.79 -5.69 11.86
N PHE A 242 -16.30 -6.90 11.59
CA PHE A 242 -17.53 -7.42 12.18
C PHE A 242 -17.35 -8.11 13.53
N GLN A 243 -16.15 -8.04 14.12
CA GLN A 243 -15.86 -8.62 15.43
C GLN A 243 -15.59 -7.55 16.47
N PRO A 244 -16.66 -6.93 17.02
CA PRO A 244 -16.51 -5.94 18.07
C PRO A 244 -15.81 -6.60 19.26
N GLU A 245 -14.58 -6.16 19.49
CA GLU A 245 -13.84 -6.47 20.69
C GLU A 245 -14.23 -5.46 21.77
N SER A 246 -14.19 -5.88 23.03
CA SER A 246 -14.35 -4.97 24.15
C SER A 246 -13.20 -3.94 24.10
N ALA A 247 -13.49 -2.74 23.60
CA ALA A 247 -12.54 -1.63 23.56
C ALA A 247 -11.98 -1.42 24.98
N PRO A 248 -10.65 -1.42 25.19
CA PRO A 248 -10.09 -1.43 26.53
C PRO A 248 -10.42 -0.18 27.34
N PHE A 249 -10.57 1.00 26.72
CA PHE A 249 -10.74 2.24 27.47
C PHE A 249 -11.59 3.27 26.74
N SER A 250 -12.76 3.55 27.31
CA SER A 250 -13.46 4.82 27.19
C SER A 250 -14.59 4.87 28.22
N THR A 251 -14.62 5.94 29.01
CA THR A 251 -15.83 6.44 29.66
C THR A 251 -16.85 6.76 28.56
N GLY A 252 -17.80 5.86 28.33
CA GLY A 252 -18.73 5.93 27.20
C GLY A 252 -19.23 4.54 26.78
N ASN A 253 -19.89 4.46 25.62
CA ASN A 253 -20.33 3.20 25.04
C ASN A 253 -19.16 2.58 24.24
N PRO A 254 -18.48 1.52 24.74
CA PRO A 254 -17.28 0.95 24.10
C PRO A 254 -17.55 0.44 22.69
N ARG A 255 -18.78 -0.01 22.40
CA ARG A 255 -19.19 -0.45 21.06
C ARG A 255 -19.23 0.69 20.06
N ARG A 256 -19.64 1.90 20.49
CA ARG A 256 -19.69 3.09 19.63
C ARG A 256 -18.27 3.52 19.24
N HIS A 257 -17.34 3.56 20.20
CA HIS A 257 -15.94 3.91 19.93
C HIS A 257 -15.29 2.91 18.98
N TYR A 258 -15.50 1.62 19.19
CA TYR A 258 -15.01 0.58 18.27
C TYR A 258 -15.53 0.80 16.84
N VAL A 259 -16.84 1.00 16.64
CA VAL A 259 -17.42 1.23 15.31
C VAL A 259 -16.86 2.49 14.65
N VAL A 260 -16.73 3.59 15.40
CA VAL A 260 -16.12 4.83 14.90
C VAL A 260 -14.67 4.58 14.50
N GLY A 261 -13.90 3.83 15.28
CA GLY A 261 -12.52 3.45 14.97
C GLY A 261 -12.42 2.62 13.68
N VAL A 262 -13.29 1.62 13.50
CA VAL A 262 -13.32 0.80 12.27
C VAL A 262 -13.65 1.67 11.06
N ILE A 263 -14.71 2.50 11.13
CA ILE A 263 -15.10 3.38 10.02
C ILE A 263 -13.97 4.35 9.69
N ALA A 264 -13.35 4.98 10.70
CA ALA A 264 -12.23 5.88 10.51
C ALA A 264 -11.06 5.17 9.83
N THR A 265 -10.73 3.94 10.25
CA THR A 265 -9.60 3.18 9.70
C THR A 265 -9.84 2.74 8.25
N ILE A 266 -11.07 2.35 7.91
CA ILE A 266 -11.46 2.06 6.51
C ILE A 266 -11.37 3.33 5.66
N ALA A 267 -11.92 4.46 6.14
CA ALA A 267 -11.85 5.73 5.44
C ALA A 267 -10.40 6.21 5.26
N GLY A 268 -9.56 6.07 6.29
CA GLY A 268 -8.12 6.35 6.22
C GLY A 268 -7.42 5.43 5.23
N SER A 269 -7.86 4.18 5.11
CA SER A 269 -7.33 3.23 4.12
C SER A 269 -7.66 3.62 2.68
N VAL A 270 -8.88 4.14 2.45
CA VAL A 270 -9.27 4.72 1.16
C VAL A 270 -8.42 5.95 0.84
N ALA A 271 -8.32 6.89 1.78
CA ALA A 271 -7.56 8.13 1.62
C ALA A 271 -6.08 7.85 1.35
N TYR A 272 -5.45 6.95 2.11
CA TYR A 272 -4.05 6.58 1.91
C TYR A 272 -3.82 5.83 0.60
N GLY A 273 -4.71 4.91 0.21
CA GLY A 273 -4.64 4.24 -1.09
C GLY A 273 -4.72 5.24 -2.26
N PHE A 274 -5.58 6.25 -2.12
CA PHE A 274 -5.67 7.35 -3.08
C PHE A 274 -4.41 8.23 -3.10
N TYR A 275 -3.88 8.60 -1.93
CA TYR A 275 -2.63 9.35 -1.77
C TYR A 275 -1.46 8.71 -2.51
N LEU A 276 -1.24 7.40 -2.29
CA LEU A 276 -0.17 6.65 -2.97
C LEU A 276 -0.33 6.66 -4.51
N SER A 277 -1.57 6.52 -4.99
CA SER A 277 -1.86 6.59 -6.42
C SER A 277 -1.63 8.00 -7.01
N LEU A 278 -1.95 9.06 -6.26
CA LEU A 278 -1.68 10.45 -6.65
C LEU A 278 -0.19 10.76 -6.70
N ILE A 279 0.61 10.27 -5.75
CA ILE A 279 2.08 10.43 -5.80
C ILE A 279 2.64 9.78 -7.07
N GLN A 280 2.22 8.55 -7.37
CA GLN A 280 2.67 7.88 -8.60
C GLN A 280 2.26 8.65 -9.85
N LEU A 281 1.03 9.18 -9.87
CA LEU A 281 0.53 10.00 -10.97
C LEU A 281 1.38 11.27 -11.15
N ALA A 282 1.67 11.98 -10.06
CA ALA A 282 2.48 13.18 -10.05
C ALA A 282 3.90 12.90 -10.58
N PHE A 283 4.53 11.82 -10.10
CA PHE A 283 5.87 11.42 -10.55
C PHE A 283 5.91 11.07 -12.04
N VAL A 284 4.94 10.31 -12.54
CA VAL A 284 4.95 9.82 -13.93
C VAL A 284 4.51 10.91 -14.91
N LYS A 285 3.43 11.63 -14.61
CA LYS A 285 2.80 12.54 -15.59
C LYS A 285 3.28 13.98 -15.51
N VAL A 286 3.68 14.47 -14.33
CA VAL A 286 3.98 15.91 -14.14
C VAL A 286 5.45 16.15 -13.85
N LEU A 287 5.99 15.48 -12.85
CA LEU A 287 7.35 15.68 -12.36
C LEU A 287 8.41 14.91 -13.18
N LYS A 288 7.95 14.02 -14.07
CA LYS A 288 8.77 13.23 -15.02
C LYS A 288 9.99 12.53 -14.38
N ARG A 289 9.88 11.99 -13.17
CA ARG A 289 10.89 11.14 -12.46
C ARG A 289 12.38 11.42 -12.79
N ASN A 290 12.86 12.65 -12.63
CA ASN A 290 14.21 12.99 -13.11
C ASN A 290 15.33 12.95 -12.05
N THR A 291 15.06 13.19 -10.76
CA THR A 291 16.10 13.26 -9.73
C THR A 291 15.62 12.92 -8.32
N MET A 292 16.54 12.56 -7.42
CA MET A 292 16.29 12.42 -5.98
C MET A 292 15.86 13.74 -5.32
N ARG A 293 16.19 14.90 -5.92
CA ARG A 293 15.72 16.20 -5.46
C ARG A 293 14.19 16.30 -5.54
N VAL A 294 13.59 15.86 -6.64
CA VAL A 294 12.13 15.83 -6.81
C VAL A 294 11.45 14.97 -5.76
N LEU A 295 12.06 13.84 -5.39
CA LEU A 295 11.57 12.97 -4.31
C LEU A 295 11.51 13.73 -2.96
N ILE A 296 12.61 14.40 -2.61
CA ILE A 296 12.70 15.17 -1.36
C ILE A 296 11.77 16.39 -1.41
N ASP A 297 11.64 17.07 -2.55
CA ASP A 297 10.70 18.19 -2.74
C ASP A 297 9.26 17.75 -2.47
N VAL A 298 8.78 16.69 -3.14
CA VAL A 298 7.42 16.17 -2.92
C VAL A 298 7.20 15.81 -1.46
N THR A 299 8.20 15.20 -0.82
CA THR A 299 8.12 14.81 0.60
C THR A 299 8.01 16.05 1.50
N ILE A 300 8.92 17.02 1.37
CA ILE A 300 8.95 18.20 2.24
C ILE A 300 7.74 19.10 2.02
N TYR A 301 7.43 19.45 0.76
CA TYR A 301 6.31 20.35 0.48
C TYR A 301 4.97 19.71 0.80
N GLY A 302 4.80 18.41 0.53
CA GLY A 302 3.59 17.66 0.93
C GLY A 302 3.41 17.66 2.44
N SER A 303 4.45 17.25 3.19
CA SER A 303 4.40 17.21 4.65
C SER A 303 4.29 18.60 5.29
N PHE A 304 4.84 19.66 4.67
CA PHE A 304 4.66 21.04 5.12
C PHE A 304 3.19 21.47 5.05
N ILE A 305 2.54 21.29 3.89
CA ILE A 305 1.11 21.60 3.74
C ILE A 305 0.28 20.77 4.71
N SER A 306 0.57 19.47 4.82
CA SER A 306 -0.11 18.55 5.73
C SER A 306 0.04 19.00 7.19
N THR A 307 1.23 19.46 7.58
CA THR A 307 1.50 20.05 8.91
C THR A 307 0.68 21.31 9.15
N CYS A 308 0.62 22.23 8.18
CA CYS A 308 -0.21 23.44 8.30
C CYS A 308 -1.69 23.11 8.52
N ILE A 309 -2.25 22.19 7.73
CA ILE A 309 -3.65 21.74 7.87
C ILE A 309 -3.87 21.11 9.25
N THR A 310 -2.95 20.27 9.69
CA THR A 310 -3.02 19.59 10.99
C THR A 310 -2.93 20.58 12.15
N LEU A 311 -2.08 21.61 12.05
CA LEU A 311 -2.01 22.69 13.04
C LEU A 311 -3.31 23.50 13.09
N VAL A 312 -3.89 23.83 11.94
CA VAL A 312 -5.21 24.49 11.89
C VAL A 312 -6.27 23.64 12.58
N GLY A 313 -6.27 22.32 12.38
CA GLY A 313 -7.14 21.39 13.08
C GLY A 313 -6.89 21.33 14.60
N LEU A 314 -5.61 21.30 15.01
CA LEU A 314 -5.20 21.29 16.42
C LEU A 314 -5.67 22.55 17.16
N PHE A 315 -5.46 23.73 16.56
CA PHE A 315 -5.88 25.00 17.15
C PHE A 315 -7.40 25.18 17.07
N GLY A 316 -8.02 24.86 15.93
CA GLY A 316 -9.46 25.00 15.72
C GLY A 316 -10.31 24.07 16.58
N SER A 317 -9.79 22.89 16.94
CA SER A 317 -10.46 21.96 17.87
C SER A 317 -10.32 22.35 19.34
N GLY A 318 -9.41 23.28 19.68
CA GLY A 318 -9.08 23.64 21.05
C GLY A 318 -8.33 22.55 21.81
N GLU A 319 -7.86 21.48 21.16
CA GLU A 319 -7.06 20.43 21.83
C GLU A 319 -5.71 20.97 22.32
N TRP A 320 -5.17 22.02 21.66
CA TRP A 320 -3.93 22.70 22.08
C TRP A 320 -3.93 23.14 23.55
N THR A 321 -5.04 23.68 24.06
CA THR A 321 -5.09 24.22 25.43
C THR A 321 -5.01 23.12 26.49
N LYS A 322 -5.36 21.89 26.14
CA LYS A 322 -5.36 20.73 27.03
C LYS A 322 -4.06 19.93 26.96
N LEU A 323 -3.11 20.29 26.09
CA LEU A 323 -1.87 19.52 25.91
C LEU A 323 -0.97 19.54 27.14
N HIS A 324 -0.98 20.64 27.90
CA HIS A 324 -0.23 20.70 29.14
C HIS A 324 -0.76 19.68 30.16
N GLU A 325 -2.08 19.64 30.34
CA GLU A 325 -2.77 18.66 31.19
C GLU A 325 -2.59 17.22 30.67
N ASP A 326 -2.59 17.02 29.35
CA ASP A 326 -2.35 15.72 28.70
C ASP A 326 -0.95 15.18 29.01
N MET A 327 0.06 16.06 28.90
CA MET A 327 1.45 15.72 29.22
C MET A 327 1.66 15.49 30.72
N GLU A 328 0.95 16.22 31.58
CA GLU A 328 0.98 16.02 33.04
C GLU A 328 0.30 14.73 33.49
N GLY A 329 -0.80 14.38 32.84
CA GLY A 329 -1.55 13.15 33.10
C GLY A 329 -0.98 11.90 32.41
N TYR A 330 0.11 12.01 31.66
CA TYR A 330 0.70 10.87 30.96
C TYR A 330 1.32 9.88 31.95
N GLU A 331 0.88 8.63 31.91
CA GLU A 331 1.19 7.61 32.93
C GLU A 331 2.71 7.37 33.08
N MET A 332 3.48 7.47 31.98
CA MET A 332 4.93 7.27 31.97
C MET A 332 5.73 8.56 32.19
N GLY A 333 5.08 9.68 32.50
CA GLY A 333 5.68 10.98 32.79
C GLY A 333 6.01 11.84 31.56
N LYS A 334 6.33 13.11 31.82
CA LYS A 334 6.53 14.17 30.80
C LYS A 334 7.63 13.85 29.80
N ALA A 335 8.76 13.32 30.25
CA ALA A 335 9.88 12.99 29.36
C ALA A 335 9.52 11.85 28.40
N SER A 336 8.86 10.81 28.90
CA SER A 336 8.39 9.69 28.08
C SER A 336 7.34 10.11 27.06
N TYR A 337 6.46 11.05 27.42
CA TYR A 337 5.49 11.66 26.49
C TYR A 337 6.22 12.30 25.30
N LEU A 338 7.17 13.20 25.58
CA LEU A 338 7.94 13.90 24.54
C LEU A 338 8.78 12.95 23.69
N LEU A 339 9.45 11.97 24.30
CA LEU A 339 10.24 10.97 23.58
C LEU A 339 9.34 10.10 22.69
N THR A 340 8.17 9.68 23.17
CA THR A 340 7.22 8.89 22.37
C THR A 340 6.80 9.67 21.13
N LEU A 341 6.42 10.94 21.28
CA LEU A 341 6.04 11.79 20.15
C LEU A 341 7.21 12.04 19.19
N ALA A 342 8.40 12.32 19.71
CA ALA A 342 9.58 12.59 18.88
C ALA A 342 10.01 11.36 18.07
N PHE A 343 10.12 10.19 18.70
CA PHE A 343 10.46 8.94 17.98
C PHE A 343 9.37 8.52 17.01
N THR A 344 8.10 8.78 17.33
CA THR A 344 6.98 8.58 16.38
C THR A 344 7.17 9.45 15.14
N ALA A 345 7.49 10.73 15.32
CA ALA A 345 7.69 11.65 14.21
C ALA A 345 8.90 11.33 13.34
N ILE A 346 10.03 10.98 13.96
CA ILE A 346 11.23 10.55 13.23
C ILE A 346 10.92 9.27 12.43
N SER A 347 10.25 8.31 13.05
CA SER A 347 9.93 7.02 12.41
C SER A 347 8.95 7.21 11.25
N TRP A 348 7.88 8.00 11.42
CA TRP A 348 6.96 8.30 10.31
C TRP A 348 7.67 9.02 9.16
N GLN A 349 8.58 9.94 9.45
CA GLN A 349 9.31 10.62 8.39
C GLN A 349 10.23 9.69 7.60
N LEU A 350 10.98 8.82 8.29
CA LEU A 350 11.82 7.81 7.64
C LEU A 350 10.98 6.81 6.82
N PHE A 351 9.82 6.43 7.35
CA PHE A 351 8.84 5.63 6.62
C PHE A 351 8.38 6.32 5.34
N HIS A 352 8.02 7.61 5.38
CA HIS A 352 7.61 8.35 4.18
C HIS A 352 8.72 8.40 3.12
N VAL A 353 9.96 8.65 3.53
CA VAL A 353 11.12 8.59 2.60
C VAL A 353 11.26 7.22 1.96
N GLY A 354 11.17 6.15 2.75
CA GLY A 354 11.22 4.77 2.26
C GLY A 354 10.07 4.48 1.28
N CYS A 355 8.85 4.83 1.64
CA CYS A 355 7.67 4.65 0.80
C CYS A 355 7.83 5.39 -0.52
N LEU A 356 8.00 6.72 -0.49
CA LEU A 356 8.11 7.51 -1.71
C LEU A 356 9.32 7.08 -2.56
N GLY A 357 10.42 6.65 -1.94
CA GLY A 357 11.58 6.07 -2.63
C GLY A 357 11.22 4.81 -3.43
N LEU A 358 10.44 3.89 -2.84
CA LEU A 358 9.91 2.72 -3.56
C LEU A 358 8.93 3.09 -4.68
N ILE A 359 8.10 4.12 -4.49
CA ILE A 359 7.19 4.61 -5.54
C ILE A 359 7.98 5.18 -6.72
N PHE A 360 9.02 5.96 -6.42
CA PHE A 360 9.90 6.59 -7.40
C PHE A 360 10.67 5.55 -8.22
N GLU A 361 11.23 4.53 -7.57
CA GLU A 361 12.04 3.47 -8.20
C GLU A 361 11.20 2.39 -8.91
N VAL A 362 10.02 2.06 -8.38
CA VAL A 362 9.18 0.94 -8.85
C VAL A 362 7.76 1.42 -9.12
N SER A 363 6.90 1.44 -8.10
CA SER A 363 5.48 1.84 -8.21
C SER A 363 4.82 2.02 -6.84
N SER A 364 3.66 2.69 -6.81
CA SER A 364 2.87 2.83 -5.58
C SER A 364 2.35 1.51 -5.06
N LEU A 365 1.94 0.60 -5.95
CA LEU A 365 1.48 -0.73 -5.54
C LEU A 365 2.58 -1.57 -4.93
N PHE A 366 3.78 -1.57 -5.52
CA PHE A 366 4.92 -2.27 -4.95
C PHE A 366 5.28 -1.71 -3.57
N SER A 367 5.37 -0.38 -3.44
CA SER A 367 5.61 0.26 -2.14
C SER A 367 4.57 -0.15 -1.10
N ASN A 368 3.28 -0.12 -1.45
CA ASN A 368 2.22 -0.45 -0.51
C ASN A 368 2.21 -1.94 -0.15
N ALA A 369 2.52 -2.82 -1.11
CA ALA A 369 2.65 -4.24 -0.84
C ALA A 369 3.77 -4.54 0.16
N ILE A 370 4.90 -3.81 0.07
CA ILE A 370 5.97 -3.87 1.08
C ILE A 370 5.47 -3.36 2.43
N SER A 371 4.75 -2.24 2.49
CA SER A 371 4.16 -1.73 3.75
C SER A 371 3.18 -2.72 4.40
N VAL A 372 2.44 -3.48 3.60
CA VAL A 372 1.45 -4.47 4.07
C VAL A 372 2.12 -5.73 4.63
N LEU A 373 3.41 -5.96 4.41
CA LEU A 373 4.18 -7.03 5.09
C LEU A 373 4.20 -6.87 6.62
N ASN A 374 3.88 -5.68 7.14
CA ASN A 374 3.73 -5.44 8.57
C ASN A 374 2.44 -6.01 9.18
N VAL A 375 1.45 -6.39 8.35
CA VAL A 375 0.18 -6.95 8.81
C VAL A 375 0.32 -8.23 9.64
N PRO A 376 1.26 -9.17 9.36
CA PRO A 376 1.57 -10.25 10.29
C PRO A 376 2.37 -9.80 11.52
N VAL A 377 3.31 -8.86 11.36
CA VAL A 377 4.27 -8.48 12.41
C VAL A 377 3.58 -7.68 13.53
N VAL A 378 2.78 -6.68 13.16
CA VAL A 378 2.18 -5.73 14.11
C VAL A 378 1.19 -6.41 15.07
N PRO A 379 0.28 -7.31 14.65
CA PRO A 379 -0.58 -8.05 15.57
C PRO A 379 0.18 -8.96 16.53
N ILE A 380 1.27 -9.62 16.08
CA ILE A 380 2.10 -10.44 16.96
C ILE A 380 2.74 -9.56 18.04
N LEU A 381 3.32 -8.43 17.65
CA LEU A 381 3.90 -7.47 18.60
C LEU A 381 2.83 -6.85 19.51
N ALA A 382 1.62 -6.61 19.01
CA ALA A 382 0.51 -6.09 19.80
C ALA A 382 0.12 -7.05 20.92
N VAL A 383 0.10 -8.35 20.65
CA VAL A 383 -0.17 -9.39 21.67
C VAL A 383 0.96 -9.44 22.71
N LEU A 384 2.21 -9.30 22.27
CA LEU A 384 3.37 -9.38 23.17
C LEU A 384 3.53 -8.14 24.05
N ILE A 385 3.33 -6.94 23.50
CA ILE A 385 3.60 -5.65 24.17
C ILE A 385 2.37 -5.13 24.90
N PHE A 386 1.20 -5.19 24.26
CA PHE A 386 -0.04 -4.58 24.76
C PHE A 386 -1.04 -5.63 25.27
N HIS A 387 -0.66 -6.92 25.27
CA HIS A 387 -1.53 -8.02 25.67
C HIS A 387 -2.89 -8.04 24.92
N ASP A 388 -2.88 -7.63 23.65
CA ASP A 388 -4.05 -7.69 22.76
C ASP A 388 -4.64 -9.12 22.72
N LYS A 389 -5.96 -9.25 22.81
CA LYS A 389 -6.60 -10.57 22.74
C LYS A 389 -6.60 -11.08 21.30
N MET A 390 -6.08 -12.29 21.10
CA MET A 390 -6.15 -13.02 19.82
C MET A 390 -7.14 -14.17 19.92
N HIS A 391 -8.35 -13.94 19.42
CA HIS A 391 -9.35 -14.99 19.26
C HIS A 391 -9.12 -15.77 17.95
N GLY A 392 -9.63 -17.00 17.86
CA GLY A 392 -9.39 -17.89 16.72
C GLY A 392 -9.71 -17.27 15.36
N ILE A 393 -10.71 -16.37 15.29
CA ILE A 393 -11.08 -15.72 14.04
C ILE A 393 -10.08 -14.62 13.64
N LYS A 394 -9.48 -13.89 14.61
CA LYS A 394 -8.36 -12.97 14.32
C LYS A 394 -7.15 -13.71 13.77
N ALA A 395 -6.89 -14.92 14.27
CA ALA A 395 -5.83 -15.77 13.74
C ALA A 395 -6.13 -16.20 12.28
N VAL A 396 -7.39 -16.53 11.97
CA VAL A 396 -7.82 -16.83 10.58
C VAL A 396 -7.69 -15.59 9.69
N THR A 397 -8.07 -14.39 10.14
CA THR A 397 -7.89 -13.15 9.36
C THR A 397 -6.42 -12.85 9.10
N LEU A 398 -5.56 -13.09 10.09
CA LEU A 398 -4.12 -12.95 9.95
C LEU A 398 -3.56 -13.91 8.89
N ALA A 399 -3.97 -15.19 8.95
CA ALA A 399 -3.56 -16.20 7.96
C ALA A 399 -4.02 -15.85 6.53
N LEU A 400 -5.26 -15.36 6.38
CA LEU A 400 -5.77 -14.88 5.08
C LEU A 400 -5.00 -13.67 4.57
N ALA A 401 -4.62 -12.73 5.44
CA ALA A 401 -3.81 -11.58 5.05
C ALA A 401 -2.41 -12.02 4.59
N ILE A 402 -1.76 -12.91 5.34
CA ILE A 402 -0.46 -13.51 4.96
C ILE A 402 -0.56 -14.18 3.60
N TRP A 403 -1.59 -14.99 3.37
CA TRP A 403 -1.81 -15.66 2.08
C TRP A 403 -2.01 -14.66 0.93
N GLY A 404 -2.82 -13.62 1.15
CA GLY A 404 -3.05 -12.56 0.17
C GLY A 404 -1.76 -11.84 -0.23
N ILE A 405 -0.90 -11.56 0.75
CA ILE A 405 0.41 -10.93 0.55
C ILE A 405 1.36 -11.86 -0.22
N ILE A 406 1.48 -13.13 0.20
CA ILE A 406 2.34 -14.11 -0.48
C ILE A 406 1.92 -14.27 -1.94
N SER A 407 0.61 -14.35 -2.20
CA SER A 407 0.07 -14.45 -3.56
C SER A 407 0.49 -13.24 -4.42
N TYR A 408 0.45 -12.02 -3.86
CA TYR A 408 0.85 -10.82 -4.58
C TYR A 408 2.34 -10.83 -4.98
N PHE A 409 3.22 -11.19 -4.04
CA PHE A 409 4.67 -11.20 -4.27
C PHE A 409 5.11 -12.34 -5.20
N TYR A 410 4.55 -13.54 -5.03
CA TYR A 410 4.85 -14.68 -5.88
C TYR A 410 4.61 -14.33 -7.35
N HIS A 411 3.49 -13.69 -7.67
CA HIS A 411 3.18 -13.30 -9.04
C HIS A 411 4.03 -12.15 -9.56
N THR A 412 4.34 -11.16 -8.72
CA THR A 412 5.24 -10.08 -9.12
C THR A 412 6.62 -10.64 -9.52
N PHE A 413 7.10 -11.64 -8.78
CA PHE A 413 8.37 -12.31 -9.08
C PHE A 413 8.31 -13.15 -10.36
N VAL A 414 7.24 -13.92 -10.56
CA VAL A 414 7.05 -14.78 -11.74
C VAL A 414 6.85 -13.95 -13.03
N ASP A 415 6.02 -12.91 -13.03
CA ASP A 415 5.81 -12.04 -14.22
C ASP A 415 7.10 -11.32 -14.63
N HIS A 416 7.95 -10.95 -13.67
CA HIS A 416 9.27 -10.40 -13.97
C HIS A 416 10.22 -11.43 -14.59
N HIS A 417 10.15 -12.70 -14.17
CA HIS A 417 10.95 -13.78 -14.72
C HIS A 417 10.51 -14.14 -16.15
N ASP A 418 9.20 -14.25 -16.38
CA ASP A 418 8.61 -14.58 -17.68
C ASP A 418 8.80 -13.47 -18.72
N ARG A 419 8.76 -12.20 -18.32
CA ARG A 419 9.07 -11.10 -19.23
C ARG A 419 10.54 -11.06 -19.61
N ASN A 420 11.43 -11.34 -18.66
CA ASN A 420 12.87 -11.34 -18.91
C ASN A 420 13.27 -12.54 -19.80
N SER A 421 12.70 -13.73 -19.56
CA SER A 421 12.93 -14.93 -20.39
C SER A 421 12.41 -14.76 -21.82
N ASN A 422 11.21 -14.18 -21.99
CA ASN A 422 10.64 -13.89 -23.31
C ASN A 422 11.44 -12.83 -24.09
N THR A 423 12.03 -11.85 -23.40
CA THR A 423 12.88 -10.83 -24.03
C THR A 423 14.22 -11.42 -24.47
N ILE A 424 14.81 -12.29 -23.65
CA ILE A 424 16.04 -13.03 -24.00
C ILE A 424 15.78 -13.98 -25.17
N SER A 425 14.66 -14.70 -25.18
CA SER A 425 14.30 -15.62 -26.26
C SER A 425 14.06 -14.90 -27.59
N ARG A 426 13.39 -13.74 -27.59
CA ARG A 426 13.24 -12.87 -28.77
C ARG A 426 14.57 -12.34 -29.30
N ASN A 427 15.42 -11.81 -28.42
CA ASN A 427 16.73 -11.29 -28.84
C ASN A 427 17.63 -12.39 -29.40
N SER A 428 17.55 -13.62 -28.88
CA SER A 428 18.26 -14.78 -29.42
C SER A 428 17.70 -15.23 -30.78
N ALA A 429 16.38 -15.21 -30.97
CA ALA A 429 15.74 -15.53 -32.24
C ALA A 429 16.07 -14.52 -33.34
N ASP A 430 16.07 -13.22 -33.01
CA ASP A 430 16.46 -12.15 -33.93
C ASP A 430 17.95 -12.24 -34.32
N HIS A 431 18.82 -12.65 -33.40
CA HIS A 431 20.24 -12.86 -33.69
C HIS A 431 20.49 -14.06 -34.61
N LEU A 432 19.72 -15.15 -34.47
CA LEU A 432 19.79 -16.33 -35.34
C LEU A 432 19.22 -16.07 -36.75
N LEU A 433 18.20 -15.22 -36.87
CA LEU A 433 17.67 -14.74 -38.15
C LEU A 433 18.66 -13.80 -38.87
N LYS A 434 19.39 -12.97 -38.12
CA LYS A 434 20.42 -12.05 -38.69
C LYS A 434 21.73 -12.77 -39.05
N SER A 435 21.98 -13.96 -38.51
CA SER A 435 23.19 -14.76 -38.77
C SER A 435 23.00 -15.91 -39.78
N SER A 436 21.80 -16.13 -40.31
CA SER A 436 21.60 -17.10 -41.39
C SER A 436 22.12 -16.52 -42.72
N PRO A 437 23.11 -17.14 -43.38
CA PRO A 437 23.50 -16.73 -44.72
C PRO A 437 22.34 -17.05 -45.67
N LEU A 438 21.85 -16.01 -46.36
CA LEU A 438 20.94 -16.17 -47.48
C LEU A 438 21.60 -17.12 -48.48
N GLN A 439 21.02 -18.31 -48.68
CA GLN A 439 21.29 -19.14 -49.84
C GLN A 439 20.74 -18.40 -51.06
N GLU A 440 21.59 -17.58 -51.66
CA GLU A 440 21.42 -17.07 -53.01
C GLU A 440 21.73 -18.23 -53.96
N ASN A 441 20.68 -18.96 -54.38
CA ASN A 441 20.73 -19.88 -55.51
C ASN A 441 19.76 -19.37 -56.57
N ASN A 442 20.29 -18.54 -57.48
CA ASN A 442 19.74 -18.27 -58.81
C ASN A 442 20.92 -18.22 -59.79
N ALA A 443 21.21 -19.35 -60.43
CA ALA A 443 21.67 -19.50 -61.82
C ALA A 443 22.03 -20.97 -62.08
#